data_AF-A0A2W0D1X8-F1
#
_entry.id   AF-A0A2W0D1X8-F1
#
_cell.length_a   1.000
_cell.length_b   1.000
_cell.length_c   1.000
_cell.angle_alpha   90.00
_cell.angle_beta   90.00
_cell.angle_gamma   90.00
#
_symmetry.space_group_name_H-M   'P 1'
#
loop_
_entity.id
_entity.type
_entity.pdbx_description
1 polymer ?
#
loop_
_entity_poly.entity_id
_entity_poly.type
_entity_poly.pdbx_seq_one_letter_code
_entity_poly.pdbx_strand_id
1 'polypeptide(L)'
;MVFTITIIIVALFAIWGAVAPDQLADVANVAYNFSIQNFGWFYLLATLFFLIFAFYLAFSRFGGIRLGDDDDEPEYSTVSWLSMLFSAGMGIGLVFWGVAEPLSHYLSAPEGAVPATTQAARLAMRYSFFHWGLHPWAIYTVIGLSLAYFQFRKGYKGLISSTFIPLIGERLAAGWLGKIIDILAVIATIFGVATSLGLGALQIGGG
;
A
#
# COMPACT_ATOMS: atom_id res chain seq x y z
N MET A 1 24.52 -3.60 4.02
CA MET A 1 24.00 -4.93 3.62
C MET A 1 22.59 -4.84 3.06
N VAL A 2 21.58 -4.35 3.80
CA VAL A 2 20.20 -4.17 3.28
C VAL A 2 20.21 -3.40 1.95
N PHE A 3 20.76 -2.17 1.96
CA PHE A 3 20.91 -1.35 0.75
C PHE A 3 21.58 -2.10 -0.41
N THR A 4 22.74 -2.72 -0.16
CA THR A 4 23.53 -3.43 -1.17
C THR A 4 22.77 -4.59 -1.80
N ILE A 5 22.08 -5.41 -0.99
CA ILE A 5 21.31 -6.54 -1.51
C ILE A 5 20.11 -6.02 -2.31
N THR A 6 19.39 -5.03 -1.78
CA THR A 6 18.22 -4.48 -2.46
C THR A 6 18.59 -3.83 -3.79
N ILE A 7 19.65 -3.02 -3.84
CA ILE A 7 20.05 -2.36 -5.10
C ILE A 7 20.50 -3.37 -6.16
N ILE A 8 21.18 -4.45 -5.76
CA ILE A 8 21.56 -5.53 -6.69
C ILE A 8 20.30 -6.19 -7.26
N ILE A 9 19.33 -6.55 -6.42
CA ILE A 9 18.08 -7.19 -6.86
C ILE A 9 17.32 -6.26 -7.82
N VAL A 10 17.16 -4.99 -7.46
CA VAL A 10 16.44 -4.00 -8.26
C VAL A 10 17.17 -3.74 -9.59
N ALA A 11 18.50 -3.60 -9.58
CA ALA A 11 19.29 -3.39 -10.78
C ALA A 11 19.19 -4.59 -11.74
N LEU A 12 19.28 -5.82 -11.23
CA LEU A 12 19.12 -7.02 -12.06
C LEU A 12 17.72 -7.11 -12.67
N PHE A 13 16.68 -6.81 -11.87
CA PHE A 13 15.30 -6.78 -12.38
C PHE A 13 15.12 -5.70 -13.46
N ALA A 14 15.65 -4.50 -13.25
CA ALA A 14 15.59 -3.42 -14.22
C ALA A 14 16.34 -3.76 -15.52
N ILE A 15 17.53 -4.38 -15.43
CA ILE A 15 18.29 -4.85 -16.59
C ILE A 15 17.49 -5.90 -17.36
N TRP A 16 16.85 -6.85 -16.67
CA TRP A 16 16.02 -7.85 -17.33
C TRP A 16 14.86 -7.21 -18.09
N GLY A 17 14.14 -6.26 -17.47
CA GLY A 17 13.08 -5.51 -18.14
C GLY A 17 13.55 -4.67 -19.33
N ALA A 18 14.78 -4.17 -19.30
CA ALA A 18 15.36 -3.40 -20.41
C ALA A 18 15.81 -4.29 -21.57
N VAL A 19 16.35 -5.48 -21.29
CA VAL A 19 16.94 -6.38 -22.30
C VAL A 19 15.89 -7.32 -22.92
N ALA A 20 14.93 -7.81 -22.14
CA ALA A 20 13.93 -8.78 -22.57
C ALA A 20 12.53 -8.43 -22.03
N PRO A 21 11.93 -7.30 -22.47
CA PRO A 21 10.65 -6.82 -21.94
C PRO A 21 9.49 -7.80 -22.16
N ASP A 22 9.38 -8.41 -23.35
CA ASP A 22 8.29 -9.35 -23.66
C ASP A 22 8.35 -10.60 -22.77
N GLN A 23 9.57 -11.13 -22.57
CA GLN A 23 9.77 -12.26 -21.68
C GLN A 23 9.43 -11.92 -20.23
N LEU A 24 9.85 -10.74 -19.76
CA LEU A 24 9.49 -10.27 -18.41
C LEU A 24 7.97 -10.15 -18.26
N ALA A 25 7.28 -9.60 -19.27
CA ALA A 25 5.82 -9.47 -19.27
C ALA A 25 5.13 -10.83 -19.20
N ASP A 26 5.59 -11.83 -19.96
CA ASP A 26 5.05 -13.19 -19.92
C ASP A 26 5.22 -13.82 -18.54
N VAL A 27 6.42 -13.73 -17.96
CA VAL A 27 6.69 -14.29 -16.62
C VAL A 27 5.87 -13.55 -15.55
N ALA A 28 5.78 -12.22 -15.63
CA ALA A 28 4.97 -11.43 -14.72
C ALA A 28 3.48 -11.79 -14.82
N ASN A 29 2.97 -12.04 -16.02
CA ASN A 29 1.58 -12.47 -16.23
C ASN A 29 1.32 -13.86 -15.65
N VAL A 30 2.26 -14.80 -15.78
CA VAL A 30 2.15 -16.12 -15.12
C VAL A 30 2.10 -15.97 -13.61
N ALA A 31 3.00 -15.17 -13.03
CA ALA A 31 3.04 -14.90 -11.59
C ALA A 31 1.79 -14.18 -11.08
N TYR A 32 1.27 -13.21 -11.85
CA TYR A 32 0.04 -12.48 -11.56
C TYR A 32 -1.17 -13.43 -11.53
N ASN A 33 -1.35 -14.22 -12.59
CA ASN A 33 -2.47 -15.17 -12.69
C ASN A 33 -2.41 -16.21 -11.57
N PHE A 34 -1.22 -16.75 -11.30
CA PHE A 34 -1.01 -17.67 -10.16
C PHE A 34 -1.43 -17.01 -8.84
N SER A 35 -1.04 -15.77 -8.61
CA SER A 35 -1.34 -15.04 -7.38
C SER A 35 -2.83 -14.79 -7.21
N ILE A 36 -3.52 -14.30 -8.25
CA ILE A 36 -4.96 -14.00 -8.17
C ILE A 36 -5.79 -15.28 -8.04
N GLN A 37 -5.46 -16.34 -8.78
CA GLN A 37 -6.20 -17.60 -8.73
C GLN A 37 -6.07 -18.31 -7.38
N ASN A 38 -4.88 -18.33 -6.79
CA ASN A 38 -4.63 -19.09 -5.54
C ASN A 38 -4.78 -18.25 -4.28
N PHE A 39 -4.49 -16.95 -4.34
CA PHE A 39 -4.46 -16.06 -3.17
C PHE A 39 -5.45 -14.90 -3.25
N GLY A 40 -6.30 -14.80 -4.28
CA GLY A 40 -7.31 -13.73 -4.38
C GLY A 40 -8.22 -13.63 -3.15
N TRP A 41 -8.66 -14.77 -2.61
CA TRP A 41 -9.42 -14.82 -1.36
C TRP A 41 -8.65 -14.27 -0.16
N PHE A 42 -7.33 -14.53 -0.10
CA PHE A 42 -6.47 -14.05 0.97
C PHE A 42 -6.33 -12.53 0.91
N TYR A 43 -6.18 -11.93 -0.27
CA TYR A 43 -6.15 -10.47 -0.42
C TYR A 43 -7.43 -9.81 0.11
N LEU A 44 -8.60 -10.39 -0.21
CA LEU A 44 -9.89 -9.87 0.27
C LEU A 44 -10.02 -9.98 1.79
N LEU A 45 -9.69 -11.14 2.37
CA LEU A 45 -9.74 -11.34 3.82
C LEU A 45 -8.73 -10.48 4.57
N ALA A 46 -7.50 -10.35 4.05
CA ALA A 46 -6.47 -9.52 4.66
C ALA A 46 -6.89 -8.06 4.68
N THR A 47 -7.43 -7.55 3.57
CA THR A 47 -7.91 -6.16 3.47
C THR A 47 -9.07 -5.90 4.43
N LEU A 48 -10.03 -6.83 4.52
CA LEU A 48 -11.12 -6.74 5.49
C LEU A 48 -10.61 -6.80 6.93
N PHE A 49 -9.64 -7.67 7.21
CA PHE A 49 -8.99 -7.77 8.52
C PHE A 49 -8.33 -6.45 8.91
N PHE A 50 -7.56 -5.82 8.02
CA PHE A 50 -6.93 -4.53 8.31
C PHE A 50 -7.96 -3.44 8.59
N LEU A 51 -9.08 -3.43 7.87
CA LEU A 51 -10.18 -2.48 8.12
C LEU A 51 -10.82 -2.67 9.49
N ILE A 52 -11.20 -3.91 9.82
CA ILE A 52 -11.78 -4.24 11.13
C ILE A 52 -10.77 -3.94 12.25
N PHE A 53 -9.50 -4.29 12.04
CA PHE A 53 -8.44 -4.07 13.02
C PHE A 53 -8.17 -2.58 13.25
N ALA A 54 -8.16 -1.76 12.19
CA ALA A 54 -8.03 -0.31 12.33
C ALA A 54 -9.19 0.29 13.14
N PHE A 55 -10.43 -0.12 12.87
CA PHE A 55 -11.58 0.31 13.69
C PHE A 55 -11.49 -0.18 15.13
N TYR A 56 -11.05 -1.42 15.34
CA TYR A 56 -10.82 -1.94 16.69
C TYR A 56 -9.79 -1.08 17.44
N LEU A 57 -8.67 -0.73 16.81
CA LEU A 57 -7.67 0.14 17.44
C LEU A 57 -8.25 1.53 17.75
N ALA A 58 -9.00 2.12 16.83
CA ALA A 58 -9.58 3.46 17.00
C ALA A 58 -10.64 3.53 18.11
N PHE A 59 -11.51 2.52 18.23
CA PHE A 59 -12.65 2.54 19.15
C PHE A 59 -12.46 1.75 20.45
N SER A 60 -11.36 1.00 20.57
CA SER A 60 -11.00 0.30 21.81
C SER A 60 -10.19 1.18 22.75
N ARG A 61 -9.81 0.63 23.91
CA ARG A 61 -8.89 1.24 24.87
C ARG A 61 -7.54 1.68 24.27
N PHE A 62 -7.14 1.11 23.13
CA PHE A 62 -5.87 1.43 22.48
C PHE A 62 -5.89 2.79 21.76
N GLY A 63 -7.08 3.29 21.37
CA GLY A 63 -7.21 4.59 20.69
C GLY A 63 -6.87 5.79 21.58
N GLY A 64 -6.84 5.60 22.90
CA GLY A 64 -6.42 6.62 23.86
C GLY A 64 -4.90 6.71 24.07
N ILE A 65 -4.10 5.82 23.46
CA ILE A 65 -2.65 5.81 23.63
C ILE A 65 -2.03 6.91 22.76
N ARG A 66 -1.25 7.81 23.37
CA ARG A 66 -0.45 8.80 22.65
C ARG A 66 0.73 8.13 21.93
N LEU A 67 1.00 8.56 20.71
CA LEU A 67 2.13 8.10 19.89
C LEU A 67 3.38 8.94 20.20
N GLY A 68 3.86 8.81 21.43
CA GLY A 68 4.94 9.58 22.03
C GLY A 68 4.95 9.34 23.53
N ASP A 69 5.59 10.21 24.30
CA ASP A 69 5.51 10.20 25.76
C ASP A 69 4.12 10.65 26.24
N ASP A 70 3.79 10.39 27.51
CA ASP A 70 2.44 10.67 28.06
C ASP A 70 2.13 12.18 28.06
N ASP A 71 3.16 13.02 28.15
CA ASP A 71 3.07 14.48 28.20
C ASP A 71 3.33 15.14 26.83
N ASP A 72 3.58 14.34 25.78
CA ASP A 72 3.82 14.90 24.45
C ASP A 72 2.57 15.56 23.87
N GLU A 73 2.78 16.68 23.18
CA GLU A 73 1.79 17.42 22.41
C GLU A 73 2.05 17.26 20.89
N PRO A 74 1.02 17.33 20.04
CA PRO A 74 1.20 17.24 18.59
C PRO A 74 2.14 18.33 18.05
N GLU A 75 3.17 17.94 17.30
CA GLU A 75 4.10 18.87 16.65
C GLU A 75 3.43 19.78 15.61
N TYR A 76 2.32 19.33 15.04
CA TYR A 76 1.57 20.04 14.01
C TYR A 76 0.13 20.30 14.46
N SER A 77 -0.40 21.47 14.10
CA SER A 77 -1.82 21.75 14.28
C SER A 77 -2.68 20.73 13.50
N THR A 78 -3.89 20.46 13.99
CA THR A 78 -4.82 19.51 13.34
C THR A 78 -5.08 19.87 11.88
N VAL A 79 -5.17 21.17 11.55
CA VAL A 79 -5.39 21.64 10.16
C VAL A 79 -4.18 21.34 9.28
N SER A 80 -2.97 21.60 9.79
CA SER A 80 -1.73 21.29 9.08
C SER A 80 -1.58 19.78 8.87
N TRP A 81 -1.88 18.98 9.89
CA TRP A 81 -1.84 17.51 9.82
C TRP A 81 -2.82 16.95 8.77
N LEU A 82 -4.08 17.42 8.77
CA LEU A 82 -5.06 17.03 7.75
C LEU A 82 -4.63 17.44 6.34
N SER A 83 -3.99 18.60 6.21
CA SER A 83 -3.47 19.09 4.93
C SER A 83 -2.33 18.22 4.41
N MET A 84 -1.42 17.78 5.28
CA MET A 84 -0.36 16.81 4.94
C MET A 84 -0.95 15.47 4.50
N LEU A 85 -2.00 14.99 5.17
CA LEU A 85 -2.69 13.75 4.79
C LEU A 85 -3.32 13.84 3.40
N PHE A 86 -3.97 14.97 3.08
CA PHE A 86 -4.53 15.22 1.75
C PHE A 86 -3.45 15.27 0.67
N SER A 87 -2.34 15.97 0.95
CA SER A 87 -1.19 16.04 0.04
C SER A 87 -0.56 14.67 -0.20
N ALA A 88 -0.51 13.80 0.81
CA ALA A 88 0.02 12.44 0.66
C ALA A 88 -0.94 11.53 -0.14
N GLY A 89 -2.25 11.73 -0.01
CA GLY A 89 -3.27 10.94 -0.71
C GLY A 89 -3.45 11.29 -2.19
N MET A 90 -3.18 12.55 -2.56
CA MET A 90 -3.31 13.07 -3.93
C MET A 90 -2.15 12.60 -4.84
N GLY A 91 -2.11 11.31 -5.16
CA GLY A 91 -1.09 10.71 -6.03
C GLY A 91 -1.50 10.57 -7.50
N ILE A 92 -0.54 10.18 -8.36
CA ILE A 92 -0.74 9.87 -9.79
C ILE A 92 -1.90 8.88 -9.98
N GLY A 93 -2.05 7.92 -9.05
CA GLY A 93 -3.13 6.95 -9.06
C GLY A 93 -4.52 7.59 -9.16
N LEU A 94 -4.80 8.68 -8.42
CA LEU A 94 -6.09 9.37 -8.50
C LEU A 94 -6.27 10.12 -9.82
N VAL A 95 -5.19 10.69 -10.37
CA VAL A 95 -5.26 11.42 -11.65
C VAL A 95 -5.47 10.45 -12.83
N PHE A 96 -4.87 9.27 -12.77
CA PHE A 96 -5.01 8.24 -13.79
C PHE A 96 -6.33 7.47 -13.64
N TRP A 97 -6.54 6.85 -12.48
CA TRP A 97 -7.68 5.94 -12.24
C TRP A 97 -8.96 6.66 -11.83
N GLY A 98 -8.89 7.91 -11.36
CA GLY A 98 -10.09 8.66 -10.94
C GLY A 98 -11.13 8.85 -12.04
N VAL A 99 -10.69 8.87 -13.30
CA VAL A 99 -11.59 8.87 -14.48
C VAL A 99 -11.61 7.49 -15.13
N ALA A 100 -10.45 6.85 -15.30
CA ALA A 100 -10.35 5.61 -16.05
C ALA A 100 -11.12 4.44 -15.41
N GLU A 101 -11.11 4.32 -14.08
CA GLU A 101 -11.75 3.20 -13.39
C GLU A 101 -13.28 3.26 -13.43
N PRO A 102 -13.95 4.38 -13.04
CA PRO A 102 -15.40 4.48 -13.18
C PRO A 102 -15.86 4.33 -14.64
N LEU A 103 -15.13 4.90 -15.59
CA LEU A 103 -15.48 4.77 -17.01
C LEU A 103 -15.34 3.32 -17.49
N SER A 104 -14.26 2.63 -17.11
CA SER A 104 -14.06 1.21 -17.40
C SER A 104 -15.19 0.37 -16.83
N HIS A 105 -15.56 0.57 -15.56
CA HIS A 105 -16.69 -0.11 -14.94
C HIS A 105 -18.05 0.31 -15.50
N TYR A 106 -18.18 1.45 -16.17
CA TYR A 106 -19.43 1.85 -16.81
C TYR A 106 -19.64 1.15 -18.16
N LEU A 107 -18.54 0.98 -18.92
CA LEU A 107 -18.53 0.33 -20.24
C LEU A 107 -18.39 -1.20 -20.14
N SER A 108 -17.77 -1.70 -19.08
CA SER A 108 -17.64 -3.12 -18.75
C SER A 108 -18.22 -3.35 -17.36
N ALA A 109 -19.56 -3.33 -17.28
CA ALA A 109 -20.25 -3.28 -16.02
C ALA A 109 -20.05 -4.53 -15.14
N PRO A 110 -19.67 -4.37 -13.86
CA PRO A 110 -19.58 -5.48 -12.92
C PRO A 110 -20.93 -6.17 -12.73
N GLU A 111 -20.92 -7.37 -12.12
CA GLU A 111 -22.13 -8.10 -11.71
C GLU A 111 -23.12 -8.39 -12.86
N GLY A 112 -22.67 -8.34 -14.13
CA GLY A 112 -23.49 -8.66 -15.31
C GLY A 112 -24.52 -7.58 -15.67
N ALA A 113 -24.39 -6.35 -15.15
CA ALA A 113 -25.26 -5.24 -15.53
C ALA A 113 -25.08 -4.87 -17.02
N VAL A 114 -26.11 -4.29 -17.63
CA VAL A 114 -26.02 -3.82 -19.02
C VAL A 114 -25.14 -2.55 -19.07
N PRO A 115 -24.06 -2.54 -19.88
CA PRO A 115 -23.20 -1.38 -20.03
C PRO A 115 -23.93 -0.11 -20.44
N ALA A 116 -23.34 1.04 -20.14
CA ALA A 116 -23.85 2.35 -20.54
C ALA A 116 -25.28 2.69 -20.06
N THR A 117 -25.71 2.11 -18.93
CA THR A 117 -27.01 2.37 -18.30
C THR A 117 -26.87 3.09 -16.96
N THR A 118 -27.96 3.71 -16.47
CA THR A 118 -27.99 4.31 -15.13
C THR A 118 -27.61 3.31 -14.02
N GLN A 119 -27.94 2.03 -14.19
CA GLN A 119 -27.53 0.98 -13.26
C GLN A 119 -26.01 0.76 -13.30
N ALA A 120 -25.42 0.64 -14.49
CA ALA A 120 -23.98 0.50 -14.65
C ALA A 120 -23.23 1.71 -14.07
N ALA A 121 -23.75 2.94 -14.24
CA ALA A 121 -23.14 4.15 -13.68
C ALA A 121 -23.08 4.11 -12.14
N ARG A 122 -24.18 3.68 -11.49
CA ARG A 122 -24.22 3.52 -10.03
C ARG A 122 -23.23 2.46 -9.56
N LEU A 123 -23.14 1.34 -10.27
CA LEU A 123 -22.26 0.24 -9.92
C LEU A 123 -20.79 0.63 -10.09
N ALA A 124 -20.45 1.32 -11.17
CA ALA A 124 -19.12 1.83 -11.44
C ALA A 124 -18.61 2.73 -10.32
N MET A 125 -19.42 3.69 -9.88
CA MET A 125 -19.08 4.56 -8.76
C MET A 125 -18.95 3.77 -7.45
N ARG A 126 -19.83 2.78 -7.20
CA ARG A 126 -19.74 1.93 -5.99
C ARG A 126 -18.41 1.20 -5.92
N TYR A 127 -17.96 0.57 -7.00
CA TYR A 127 -16.68 -0.15 -7.05
C TYR A 127 -15.50 0.81 -6.92
N SER A 128 -15.55 1.94 -7.61
CA SER A 128 -14.48 2.95 -7.51
C SER A 128 -14.34 3.48 -6.07
N PHE A 129 -15.45 3.79 -5.40
CA PHE A 129 -15.41 4.17 -3.98
C PHE A 129 -14.98 3.03 -3.06
N PHE A 130 -15.25 1.77 -3.42
CA PHE A 130 -14.79 0.63 -2.66
C PHE A 130 -13.26 0.49 -2.72
N HIS A 131 -12.67 0.66 -3.91
CA HIS A 131 -11.22 0.55 -4.13
C HIS A 131 -10.44 1.74 -3.58
N TRP A 132 -11.00 2.96 -3.65
CA TRP A 132 -10.34 4.20 -3.18
C TRP A 132 -10.83 4.71 -1.83
N GLY A 133 -11.76 3.98 -1.20
CA GLY A 133 -12.32 4.29 0.11
C GLY A 133 -11.52 3.67 1.25
N LEU A 134 -12.19 3.22 2.31
CA LEU A 134 -11.56 2.88 3.59
C LEU A 134 -10.53 1.74 3.54
N HIS A 135 -10.66 0.81 2.59
CA HIS A 135 -9.86 -0.41 2.53
C HIS A 135 -8.33 -0.15 2.39
N PRO A 136 -7.83 0.55 1.37
CA PRO A 136 -6.41 0.89 1.27
C PRO A 136 -5.92 1.75 2.45
N TRP A 137 -6.73 2.71 2.90
CA TRP A 137 -6.38 3.59 4.01
C TRP A 137 -6.22 2.83 5.33
N ALA A 138 -6.99 1.77 5.55
CA ALA A 138 -6.84 0.93 6.72
C ALA A 138 -5.48 0.21 6.74
N ILE A 139 -5.00 -0.28 5.59
CA ILE A 139 -3.68 -0.90 5.48
C ILE A 139 -2.60 0.13 5.84
N TYR A 140 -2.66 1.33 5.26
CA TYR A 140 -1.72 2.41 5.57
C TYR A 140 -1.77 2.82 7.03
N THR A 141 -2.97 2.88 7.61
CA THR A 141 -3.17 3.22 9.03
C THR A 141 -2.50 2.19 9.93
N VAL A 142 -2.68 0.90 9.67
CA VAL A 142 -2.09 -0.15 10.52
C VAL A 142 -0.57 -0.17 10.41
N ILE A 143 -0.01 -0.06 9.21
CA ILE A 143 1.45 0.00 9.03
C ILE A 143 2.03 1.29 9.63
N GLY A 144 1.40 2.44 9.38
CA GLY A 144 1.81 3.73 9.93
C GLY A 144 1.75 3.77 11.45
N LEU A 145 0.68 3.26 12.05
CA LEU A 145 0.54 3.12 13.50
C LEU A 145 1.59 2.19 14.08
N SER A 146 1.90 1.08 13.41
CA SER A 146 2.96 0.17 13.89
C SER A 146 4.31 0.90 13.96
N LEU A 147 4.72 1.58 12.89
CA LEU A 147 5.96 2.35 12.87
C LEU A 147 5.95 3.46 13.91
N ALA A 148 4.88 4.26 13.97
CA ALA A 148 4.77 5.37 14.91
C ALA A 148 4.82 4.89 16.37
N TYR A 149 4.14 3.79 16.70
CA TYR A 149 4.16 3.23 18.05
C TYR A 149 5.56 2.73 18.43
N PHE A 150 6.21 1.92 17.58
CA PHE A 150 7.53 1.40 17.92
C PHE A 150 8.61 2.48 17.92
N GLN A 151 8.50 3.47 17.03
CA GLN A 151 9.47 4.56 16.95
C GLN A 151 9.27 5.58 18.08
N PHE A 152 8.08 6.16 18.21
CA PHE A 152 7.83 7.29 19.10
C PHE A 152 7.46 6.85 20.52
N ARG A 153 6.64 5.80 20.68
CA ARG A 153 6.24 5.34 22.03
C ARG A 153 7.23 4.37 22.67
N LYS A 154 7.98 3.61 21.87
CA LYS A 154 8.93 2.59 22.37
C LYS A 154 10.40 2.95 22.16
N GLY A 155 10.71 4.03 21.45
CA GLY A 155 12.09 4.47 21.23
C GLY A 155 12.92 3.52 20.36
N TYR A 156 12.28 2.62 19.60
CA TYR A 156 12.99 1.77 18.64
C TYR A 156 13.34 2.54 17.36
N LYS A 157 14.23 1.97 16.56
CA LYS A 157 14.54 2.50 15.22
C LYS A 157 13.30 2.45 14.35
N GLY A 158 13.08 3.47 13.52
CA GLY A 158 12.01 3.53 12.51
C GLY A 158 12.22 2.57 11.33
N LEU A 159 12.38 1.27 11.63
CA LEU A 159 12.52 0.19 10.67
C LEU A 159 11.27 -0.69 10.73
N ILE A 160 10.89 -1.28 9.59
CA ILE A 160 9.77 -2.22 9.56
C ILE A 160 10.11 -3.44 10.44
N SER A 161 11.36 -3.91 10.42
CA SER A 161 11.83 -4.98 11.30
C SER A 161 11.63 -4.70 12.80
N SER A 162 11.67 -3.43 13.24
CA SER A 162 11.42 -3.07 14.64
C SER A 162 9.98 -3.35 15.07
N THR A 163 9.01 -3.29 14.16
CA THR A 163 7.60 -3.55 14.50
C THR A 163 7.33 -5.03 14.78
N PHE A 164 8.24 -5.91 14.39
CA PHE A 164 8.18 -7.35 14.65
C PHE A 164 8.86 -7.76 15.96
N ILE A 165 9.54 -6.84 16.67
CA ILE A 165 10.25 -7.14 17.93
C ILE A 165 9.39 -7.92 18.94
N PRO A 166 8.10 -7.60 19.18
CA PRO A 166 7.28 -8.38 20.12
C PRO A 166 7.04 -9.84 19.70
N LEU A 167 7.15 -10.15 18.41
CA LEU A 167 6.90 -11.48 17.85
C LEU A 167 8.18 -12.31 17.74
N ILE A 168 9.28 -11.69 17.31
CA ILE A 168 10.53 -12.40 17.00
C ILE A 168 11.68 -12.08 17.98
N GLY A 169 11.49 -11.10 18.87
CA GLY A 169 12.51 -10.62 19.80
C GLY A 169 13.56 -9.71 19.16
N GLU A 170 14.21 -8.90 20.00
CA GLU A 170 15.19 -7.89 19.56
C GLU A 170 16.39 -8.49 18.81
N ARG A 171 16.85 -9.68 19.24
CA ARG A 171 17.99 -10.36 18.62
C ARG A 171 17.72 -10.74 17.16
N LEU A 172 16.53 -11.26 16.84
CA LEU A 172 16.19 -11.65 15.46
C LEU A 172 15.82 -10.42 14.61
N ALA A 173 15.16 -9.42 15.20
CA ALA A 173 14.86 -8.15 14.54
C ALA A 173 16.13 -7.36 14.18
N ALA A 174 17.17 -7.38 15.03
CA ALA A 174 18.49 -6.81 14.69
C ALA A 174 19.35 -7.75 13.83
N GLY A 175 18.95 -9.02 13.72
CA GLY A 175 19.70 -10.11 13.12
C GLY A 175 19.45 -10.27 11.61
N TRP A 176 19.48 -11.52 11.15
CA TRP A 176 19.28 -11.85 9.73
C TRP A 176 17.82 -11.69 9.31
N LEU A 177 16.87 -12.06 10.18
CA LEU A 177 15.44 -12.04 9.88
C LEU A 177 14.92 -10.60 9.70
N GLY A 178 15.30 -9.67 10.59
CA GLY A 178 14.93 -8.27 10.41
C GLY A 178 15.49 -7.65 9.15
N LYS A 179 16.72 -8.02 8.74
CA LYS A 179 17.26 -7.57 7.46
C LYS A 179 16.46 -8.09 6.27
N ILE A 180 15.93 -9.32 6.32
CA ILE A 180 15.03 -9.83 5.28
C ILE A 180 13.73 -8.99 5.24
N ILE A 181 13.14 -8.71 6.40
CA ILE A 181 11.93 -7.88 6.50
C ILE A 181 12.18 -6.50 5.88
N ASP A 182 13.28 -5.84 6.25
CA ASP A 182 13.61 -4.51 5.74
C ASP A 182 13.93 -4.55 4.23
N ILE A 183 14.61 -5.60 3.73
CA ILE A 183 14.84 -5.78 2.28
C ILE A 183 13.52 -5.92 1.53
N LEU A 184 12.60 -6.75 2.02
CA LEU A 184 11.28 -6.94 1.41
C LEU A 184 10.47 -5.64 1.43
N ALA A 185 10.52 -4.89 2.53
CA ALA A 185 9.85 -3.59 2.64
C ALA A 185 10.39 -2.60 1.59
N VAL A 186 11.71 -2.47 1.45
CA VAL A 186 12.31 -1.57 0.46
C VAL A 186 11.97 -2.02 -0.97
N ILE A 187 12.01 -3.32 -1.26
CA ILE A 187 11.61 -3.86 -2.56
C ILE A 187 10.15 -3.50 -2.86
N ALA A 188 9.23 -3.75 -1.92
CA ALA A 188 7.82 -3.44 -2.08
C ALA A 188 7.59 -1.94 -2.34
N THR A 189 8.29 -1.06 -1.61
CA THR A 189 8.24 0.39 -1.82
C THR A 189 8.74 0.78 -3.21
N ILE A 190 9.88 0.24 -3.65
CA ILE A 190 10.47 0.57 -4.96
C ILE A 190 9.51 0.17 -6.09
N PHE A 191 8.96 -1.05 -6.06
CA PHE A 191 8.03 -1.50 -7.10
C PHE A 191 6.70 -0.74 -7.07
N GLY A 192 6.20 -0.38 -5.89
CA GLY A 192 5.01 0.47 -5.76
C GLY A 192 5.22 1.87 -6.36
N VAL A 193 6.36 2.51 -6.04
CA VAL A 193 6.73 3.83 -6.58
C VAL A 193 6.95 3.74 -8.09
N ALA A 194 7.67 2.73 -8.58
CA ALA A 194 7.93 2.54 -10.00
C ALA A 194 6.64 2.36 -10.82
N THR A 195 5.65 1.64 -10.29
CA THR A 195 4.34 1.48 -10.93
C THR A 195 3.61 2.82 -11.06
N SER A 196 3.56 3.59 -9.98
CA SER A 196 2.94 4.92 -9.96
C SER A 196 3.63 5.88 -10.95
N LEU A 197 4.96 5.91 -10.97
CA LEU A 197 5.74 6.71 -11.91
C LEU A 197 5.53 6.27 -13.37
N GLY A 198 5.46 4.96 -13.63
CA GLY A 198 5.18 4.42 -14.96
C GLY A 198 3.81 4.85 -15.49
N LEU A 199 2.77 4.79 -14.65
CA LEU A 199 1.44 5.31 -15.00
C LEU A 199 1.48 6.82 -15.30
N GLY A 200 2.23 7.59 -14.52
CA GLY A 200 2.41 9.02 -14.75
C GLY A 200 3.13 9.33 -16.07
N ALA A 201 4.16 8.57 -16.40
CA ALA A 201 4.87 8.70 -17.67
C ALA A 201 3.95 8.40 -18.86
N LEU A 202 3.13 7.34 -18.78
CA LEU A 202 2.13 7.02 -19.81
C LEU A 202 1.09 8.14 -19.97
N GLN A 203 0.65 8.74 -18.86
CA GLN A 203 -0.33 9.83 -18.88
C GLN A 203 0.23 11.11 -19.50
N ILE A 204 1.48 11.48 -19.17
CA ILE A 204 2.14 12.64 -19.77
C ILE A 204 2.42 12.40 -21.26
N GLY A 205 2.81 11.18 -21.65
CA GLY A 205 3.09 10.86 -23.05
C GLY A 205 1.83 10.78 -23.93
N GLY A 206 0.65 10.56 -23.35
CA GLY A 206 -0.62 10.50 -24.07
C GLY A 206 -1.45 11.78 -24.07
N GLY A 207 -1.08 12.78 -23.26
CA GLY A 207 -1.70 14.11 -23.20
C GLY A 207 -0.99 15.11 -24.09
#